data_AF-A0A2A2HRK7-F1
#
_entry.id   AF-A0A2A2HRK7-F1
#
_cell.length_a   1.000
_cell.length_b   1.000
_cell.length_c   1.000
_cell.angle_alpha   90.00
_cell.angle_beta   90.00
_cell.angle_gamma   90.00
#
_symmetry.space_group_name_H-M   'P 1'
#
loop_
_entity.id
_entity.type
_entity.pdbx_description
1 polymer ?
#
loop_
_entity_poly.entity_id
_entity_poly.type
_entity_poly.pdbx_seq_one_letter_code
_entity_poly.pdbx_strand_id
1 'polypeptide(L)'
;MFPGMGGVGGRGMNPAKMKQMMKQMGIDVKELKDVQEVVIKTADSNIIIENANVTIMKVQGSETYQIVGDVKEVPKELEIPAEDIKLVMEQTGVSEDEARKALQSSNGDLAEAIVALSSA
;
A
#
# COMPACT_ATOMS: atom_id res chain seq x y z
N MET A 1 9.53 -30.03 11.10
CA MET A 1 10.18 -31.03 10.22
C MET A 1 9.11 -32.03 9.80
N PHE A 2 8.76 -32.08 8.51
CA PHE A 2 7.83 -33.09 7.99
C PHE A 2 8.62 -34.30 7.45
N PRO A 3 8.40 -35.51 7.97
CA PRO A 3 8.99 -36.74 7.45
C PRO A 3 8.15 -37.26 6.29
N GLY A 4 8.72 -37.35 5.07
CA GLY A 4 8.00 -37.93 3.93
C GLY A 4 8.48 -37.56 2.52
N MET A 5 9.38 -36.59 2.34
CA MET A 5 9.95 -36.29 1.01
C MET A 5 11.36 -36.87 0.84
N GLY A 6 11.45 -38.20 0.92
CA GLY A 6 12.55 -38.94 0.33
C GLY A 6 12.16 -39.35 -1.09
N GLY A 7 12.82 -38.77 -2.09
CA GLY A 7 12.86 -39.33 -3.45
C GLY A 7 11.92 -38.70 -4.47
N VAL A 8 12.29 -37.53 -4.97
CA VAL A 8 12.15 -37.25 -6.42
C VAL A 8 13.48 -36.71 -6.91
N GLY A 9 14.32 -37.62 -7.39
CA GLY A 9 15.38 -37.27 -8.31
C GLY A 9 14.73 -36.71 -9.58
N GLY A 10 15.03 -35.45 -9.89
CA GLY A 10 14.42 -34.75 -11.01
C GLY A 10 15.41 -33.76 -11.61
N ARG A 11 16.45 -34.31 -12.23
CA ARG A 11 17.32 -33.67 -13.24
C ARG A 11 16.62 -32.47 -13.87
N GLY A 12 17.19 -31.27 -13.68
CA GLY A 12 16.58 -29.98 -14.03
C GLY A 12 15.75 -30.02 -15.31
N MET A 13 14.43 -29.91 -15.16
CA MET A 13 13.51 -29.80 -16.28
C MET A 13 13.88 -28.57 -17.11
N ASN A 14 14.00 -28.74 -18.43
CA ASN A 14 14.35 -27.65 -19.33
C ASN A 14 13.33 -26.48 -19.18
N PRO A 15 13.78 -25.26 -18.84
CA PRO A 15 12.90 -24.10 -18.62
C PRO A 15 11.91 -23.84 -19.76
N ALA A 16 12.33 -24.10 -21.01
CA ALA A 16 11.48 -23.93 -22.19
C ALA A 16 10.30 -24.91 -22.22
N LYS A 17 10.52 -26.17 -21.81
CA LYS A 17 9.46 -27.19 -21.74
C LYS A 17 8.47 -26.88 -20.61
N MET A 18 8.95 -26.35 -19.49
CA MET A 18 8.10 -25.93 -18.37
C MET A 18 7.20 -24.76 -18.77
N LYS A 19 7.75 -23.75 -19.44
CA LYS A 19 6.96 -22.61 -19.96
C LYS A 19 5.87 -23.04 -20.94
N GLN A 20 6.17 -23.98 -21.83
CA GLN A 20 5.20 -24.54 -22.76
C GLN A 20 4.08 -25.31 -22.04
N MET A 21 4.43 -26.11 -21.04
CA MET A 21 3.47 -26.86 -20.23
C MET A 21 2.56 -25.92 -19.41
N MET A 22 3.12 -24.88 -18.78
CA MET A 22 2.35 -23.86 -18.05
C MET A 22 1.36 -23.14 -18.98
N LYS A 23 1.79 -22.78 -20.19
CA LYS A 23 0.92 -22.14 -21.18
C LYS A 23 -0.24 -23.06 -21.62
N GLN A 24 0.00 -24.37 -21.74
CA GLN A 24 -1.05 -25.36 -22.02
C GLN A 24 -2.06 -25.50 -20.87
N MET A 25 -1.63 -25.25 -19.63
CA MET A 25 -2.50 -25.21 -18.45
C MET A 25 -3.21 -23.85 -18.27
N GLY A 26 -3.06 -22.92 -19.22
CA GLY A 26 -3.67 -21.59 -19.16
C GLY A 26 -2.97 -20.63 -18.19
N ILE A 27 -1.73 -20.94 -17.81
CA ILE A 27 -0.90 -20.11 -16.93
C ILE A 27 0.09 -19.31 -17.80
N ASP A 28 -0.03 -17.98 -17.78
CA ASP A 28 0.89 -17.07 -18.48
C ASP A 28 1.70 -16.26 -17.45
N VAL A 29 3.02 -16.33 -17.54
CA VAL A 29 3.94 -15.63 -16.62
C VAL A 29 4.76 -14.61 -17.41
N LYS A 30 4.72 -13.36 -16.97
CA LYS A 30 5.42 -12.23 -17.59
C LYS A 30 6.10 -11.38 -16.54
N GLU A 31 7.31 -10.93 -16.86
CA GLU A 31 7.99 -9.90 -16.08
C GLU A 31 7.62 -8.53 -16.64
N LEU A 32 7.19 -7.61 -15.77
CA LEU A 32 6.90 -6.23 -16.12
C LEU A 32 8.22 -5.44 -16.10
N LYS A 33 8.55 -4.83 -17.23
CA LYS A 33 9.80 -4.08 -17.39
C LYS A 33 9.62 -2.61 -17.01
N ASP A 34 10.72 -1.98 -16.65
CA ASP A 34 10.83 -0.53 -16.44
C ASP A 34 9.87 0.04 -15.38
N VAL A 35 9.53 -0.76 -14.37
CA VAL A 35 8.68 -0.36 -13.26
C VAL A 35 9.37 0.74 -12.45
N GLN A 36 8.72 1.91 -12.37
CA GLN A 36 9.23 3.06 -11.61
C GLN A 36 8.88 2.95 -10.12
N GLU A 37 7.61 2.67 -9.83
CA GLU A 37 7.12 2.45 -8.47
C GLU A 37 5.89 1.54 -8.48
N VAL A 38 5.57 0.97 -7.32
CA VAL A 38 4.25 0.41 -7.01
C VAL A 38 3.66 1.17 -5.82
N VAL A 39 2.45 1.70 -5.98
CA VAL A 39 1.72 2.37 -4.89
C VAL A 39 0.51 1.54 -4.50
N ILE A 40 0.51 1.05 -3.26
CA ILE A 40 -0.64 0.37 -2.64
C ILE A 40 -1.34 1.39 -1.74
N LYS A 41 -2.52 1.85 -2.16
CA LYS A 41 -3.34 2.78 -1.37
C LYS A 41 -4.19 1.98 -0.38
N THR A 42 -4.08 2.29 0.91
CA THR A 42 -4.93 1.74 1.96
C THR A 42 -5.82 2.84 2.55
N ALA A 43 -6.61 2.51 3.58
CA ALA A 43 -7.44 3.50 4.27
C ALA A 43 -6.56 4.58 4.94
N ASP A 44 -5.54 4.14 5.68
CA ASP A 44 -4.78 5.00 6.60
C ASP A 44 -3.43 5.47 6.03
N SER A 45 -2.83 4.66 5.15
CA SER A 45 -1.52 4.94 4.58
C SER A 45 -1.41 4.50 3.13
N ASN A 46 -0.38 4.98 2.45
CA ASN A 46 0.07 4.47 1.17
C ASN A 46 1.38 3.72 1.37
N ILE A 47 1.48 2.51 0.83
CA ILE A 47 2.72 1.75 0.77
C ILE A 47 3.33 2.00 -0.62
N ILE A 48 4.52 2.60 -0.64
CA ILE A 48 5.29 2.91 -1.84
C ILE A 48 6.42 1.89 -1.92
N ILE A 49 6.55 1.21 -3.06
CA ILE A 49 7.59 0.23 -3.33
C ILE A 49 8.45 0.76 -4.48
N GLU A 50 9.65 1.23 -4.14
CA GLU A 50 10.68 1.69 -5.09
C GLU A 50 11.54 0.52 -5.57
N ASN A 51 12.29 0.71 -6.66
CA ASN A 51 13.16 -0.31 -7.27
C ASN A 51 12.42 -1.65 -7.50
N ALA A 52 11.14 -1.57 -7.87
CA ALA A 52 10.26 -2.72 -7.88
C ALA A 52 10.54 -3.67 -9.07
N ASN A 53 10.74 -4.95 -8.78
CA ASN A 53 10.63 -6.03 -9.74
C ASN A 53 9.24 -6.66 -9.64
N VAL A 54 8.49 -6.67 -10.75
CA VAL A 54 7.10 -7.14 -10.78
C VAL A 54 6.95 -8.30 -11.76
N THR A 55 6.54 -9.46 -11.25
CA THR A 55 6.15 -10.62 -12.06
C THR A 55 4.64 -10.80 -12.02
N ILE A 56 4.03 -10.94 -13.19
CA ILE A 56 2.59 -11.12 -13.37
C ILE A 56 2.33 -12.57 -13.77
N MET A 57 1.44 -13.24 -13.04
CA MET A 57 0.97 -14.59 -13.32
C MET A 57 -0.54 -14.54 -13.60
N LYS A 58 -0.95 -14.94 -14.81
CA LYS A 58 -2.35 -15.00 -15.20
C LYS A 58 -2.85 -16.43 -15.20
N VAL A 59 -3.92 -16.72 -14.47
CA VAL A 59 -4.58 -18.03 -14.38
C VAL A 59 -6.08 -17.84 -14.51
N GLN A 60 -6.70 -18.41 -15.55
CA GLN A 60 -8.17 -18.49 -15.73
C GLN A 60 -8.95 -17.19 -15.41
N GLY A 61 -8.43 -16.03 -15.82
CA GLY A 61 -9.08 -14.73 -15.65
C GLY A 61 -8.67 -13.95 -14.39
N SER A 62 -7.89 -14.55 -13.49
CA SER A 62 -7.26 -13.87 -12.37
C SER A 62 -5.79 -13.55 -12.69
N GLU A 63 -5.33 -12.37 -12.25
CA GLU A 63 -3.93 -11.95 -12.35
C GLU A 63 -3.36 -11.80 -10.95
N THR A 64 -2.24 -12.47 -10.70
CA THR A 64 -1.48 -12.40 -9.46
C THR A 64 -0.17 -11.66 -9.73
N TYR A 65 0.15 -10.69 -8.89
CA TYR A 65 1.37 -9.91 -8.98
C TYR A 65 2.31 -10.30 -7.85
N GLN A 66 3.53 -10.69 -8.18
CA GLN A 66 4.63 -10.82 -7.24
C GLN A 66 5.50 -9.58 -7.36
N ILE A 67 5.59 -8.81 -6.27
CA ILE A 67 6.30 -7.54 -6.22
C ILE A 67 7.41 -7.66 -5.18
N VAL A 68 8.63 -7.29 -5.57
CA VAL A 68 9.81 -7.22 -4.68
C VAL A 68 10.47 -5.88 -4.89
N GLY A 69 10.76 -5.14 -3.81
CA GLY A 69 11.42 -3.83 -3.89
C GLY A 69 11.60 -3.21 -2.50
N ASP A 70 12.02 -1.95 -2.48
CA ASP A 70 12.26 -1.18 -1.27
C ASP A 70 10.96 -0.54 -0.79
N VAL A 71 10.50 -0.91 0.41
CA VAL A 71 9.18 -0.54 0.92
C VAL A 71 9.26 0.69 1.83
N LYS A 72 8.41 1.68 1.56
CA LYS A 72 8.16 2.85 2.41
C LYS A 72 6.67 2.97 2.69
N GLU A 73 6.31 3.26 3.93
CA GLU A 73 4.94 3.58 4.30
C GLU A 73 4.81 5.09 4.51
N VAL A 74 3.85 5.70 3.82
CA VAL A 74 3.53 7.12 3.90
C VAL A 74 2.12 7.25 4.46
N PRO A 75 1.96 7.76 5.70
CA PRO A 75 0.64 8.06 6.24
C PRO A 75 -0.10 9.01 5.30
N LYS A 76 -1.40 8.82 5.11
CA LYS A 76 -2.18 9.85 4.43
C LYS A 76 -2.22 11.08 5.33
N GLU A 77 -1.88 12.24 4.78
CA GLU A 77 -2.23 13.49 5.43
C GLU A 77 -3.75 13.52 5.57
N LEU A 78 -4.23 13.71 6.80
CA LEU A 78 -5.64 13.97 7.07
C LEU A 78 -6.07 15.16 6.23
N GLU A 79 -6.96 14.93 5.27
CA GLU A 79 -7.62 16.00 4.51
C GLU A 79 -8.57 16.71 5.47
N ILE A 80 -8.08 17.80 6.06
CA ILE A 80 -8.87 18.64 6.95
C ILE A 80 -9.54 19.73 6.09
N PRO A 81 -10.88 19.79 6.06
CA PRO A 81 -11.59 20.85 5.36
C PRO A 81 -11.18 22.23 5.87
N ALA A 82 -11.00 23.19 4.95
CA ALA A 82 -10.70 24.57 5.31
C ALA A 82 -11.81 25.21 6.17
N GLU A 83 -13.04 24.72 6.04
CA GLU A 83 -14.18 25.15 6.85
C GLU A 83 -14.02 24.73 8.32
N ASP A 84 -13.57 23.51 8.58
CA ASP A 84 -13.33 23.03 9.95
C ASP A 84 -12.19 23.80 10.62
N ILE A 85 -11.13 24.12 9.88
CA ILE A 85 -10.03 24.97 10.37
C ILE A 85 -10.57 26.34 10.77
N LYS A 86 -11.39 26.96 9.93
CA LYS A 86 -12.03 28.26 10.24
C LYS A 86 -12.93 28.16 11.46
N LEU A 87 -13.74 27.12 11.57
CA LEU A 87 -14.62 26.92 12.73
C LEU A 87 -13.79 26.80 14.02
N VAL A 88 -12.70 26.03 14.02
CA VAL A 88 -11.80 25.95 15.17
C VAL A 88 -11.22 27.32 15.52
N MET A 89 -10.71 28.07 14.52
CA MET A 89 -10.16 29.41 14.74
C MET A 89 -11.21 30.38 15.32
N GLU A 90 -12.43 30.37 14.78
CA GLU A 90 -13.51 31.25 15.22
C GLU A 90 -13.97 30.92 16.66
N GLN A 91 -13.99 29.63 17.03
CA GLN A 91 -14.43 29.21 18.36
C GLN A 91 -13.35 29.34 19.44
N THR A 92 -12.08 29.18 19.07
CA THR A 92 -10.97 29.11 20.05
C THR A 92 -10.04 30.32 20.01
N GLY A 93 -10.10 31.13 18.94
CA GLY A 93 -9.28 32.34 18.77
C GLY A 93 -7.80 32.09 18.41
N VAL A 94 -7.42 30.84 18.15
CA VAL A 94 -6.04 30.45 17.83
C VAL A 94 -5.67 30.73 16.36
N SER A 95 -4.39 30.64 16.04
CA SER A 95 -3.91 30.76 14.66
C SER A 95 -4.33 29.58 13.77
N GLU A 96 -4.34 29.78 12.46
CA GLU A 96 -4.65 28.71 11.48
C GLU A 96 -3.75 27.48 11.66
N ASP A 97 -2.46 27.71 11.92
CA ASP A 97 -1.48 26.63 12.15
C ASP A 97 -1.80 25.82 13.41
N GLU A 98 -2.24 26.48 14.49
CA GLU A 98 -2.64 25.82 15.74
C GLU A 98 -3.96 25.06 15.57
N ALA A 99 -4.95 25.67 14.90
CA ALA A 99 -6.22 25.03 14.58
C ALA A 99 -6.02 23.76 13.73
N ARG A 100 -5.15 23.84 12.71
CA ARG A 100 -4.81 22.70 11.86
C ARG A 100 -4.11 21.60 12.63
N LYS A 101 -3.17 21.94 13.52
CA LYS A 101 -2.49 20.94 14.38
C LYS A 101 -3.45 20.26 15.36
N ALA A 102 -4.39 21.01 15.93
CA ALA A 102 -5.41 20.44 16.81
C ALA A 102 -6.29 19.44 16.06
N LEU A 103 -6.79 19.81 14.87
CA LEU A 103 -7.56 18.91 14.02
C LEU A 103 -6.75 17.68 13.58
N GLN A 104 -5.46 17.81 13.26
CA GLN A 104 -4.59 16.67 12.96
C GLN A 104 -4.45 15.73 14.17
N SER A 105 -4.27 16.30 15.36
CA SER A 105 -4.08 15.52 16.60
C SER A 105 -5.37 14.82 17.04
N SER A 106 -6.52 15.39 16.70
CA SER A 106 -7.86 14.82 16.94
C SER A 106 -8.37 13.98 15.75
N ASN A 107 -7.51 13.55 14.83
CA ASN A 107 -7.88 12.76 13.64
C ASN A 107 -9.03 13.37 12.82
N GLY A 108 -9.13 14.70 12.77
CA GLY A 108 -10.19 15.43 12.06
C GLY A 108 -11.48 15.65 12.87
N ASP A 109 -11.56 15.23 14.14
CA ASP A 109 -12.72 15.51 14.97
C ASP A 109 -12.75 16.99 15.41
N LEU A 110 -13.70 17.73 14.86
CA LEU A 110 -13.90 19.16 15.13
C LEU A 110 -14.22 19.45 16.60
N ALA A 111 -15.09 18.65 17.21
CA ALA A 111 -15.53 18.89 18.58
C ALA A 111 -14.39 18.63 19.56
N GLU A 112 -13.66 17.52 19.36
CA GLU A 112 -12.49 17.19 20.17
C GLU A 112 -11.39 18.26 20.02
N ALA A 113 -11.14 18.74 18.80
CA ALA A 113 -10.15 19.80 18.55
C ALA A 113 -10.51 21.13 19.25
N ILE A 114 -11.78 21.55 19.21
CA ILE A 114 -12.25 22.76 19.91
C ILE A 114 -12.09 22.60 21.42
N VAL A 115 -12.48 21.45 21.98
CA VAL A 115 -12.37 21.17 23.41
C VAL A 115 -10.92 21.15 23.86
N ALA A 116 -10.03 20.53 23.08
CA ALA A 116 -8.60 20.47 23.37
C ALA A 116 -7.95 21.85 23.46
N LEU A 117 -8.30 22.76 22.54
CA LEU A 117 -7.76 24.12 22.51
C LEU A 117 -8.42 25.07 23.52
N SER A 118 -9.70 24.87 23.85
CA SER A 118 -10.40 25.70 24.84
C SER A 118 -10.05 25.34 26.28
N SER A 119 -9.43 24.19 26.50
CA SER A 119 -9.00 23.69 27.81
C SER A 119 -7.51 23.94 28.10
N ALA A 120 -6.78 24.53 27.14
CA ALA A 120 -5.37 24.91 27.24
C ALA A 120 -5.21 26.34 27.75
#